data_AF-A0A955YNE0-F1
#
_entry.id   AF-A0A955YNE0-F1
#
_cell.length_a   1.000
_cell.length_b   1.000
_cell.length_c   1.000
_cell.angle_alpha   90.00
_cell.angle_beta   90.00
_cell.angle_gamma   90.00
#
_symmetry.space_group_name_H-M   'P 1'
#
loop_
_entity.id
_entity.type
_entity.pdbx_description
1 polymer ?
#
loop_
_entity_poly.entity_id
_entity_poly.type
_entity_poly.pdbx_seq_one_letter_code
_entity_poly.pdbx_strand_id
1 'polypeptide(L)'
;MTESTAPHRYPRGWFPVGLSTEVPAGELRSVHYLGRQMIVYRGEDGVARVSDAYCPHLGADIGVGGKVEGDCVRCPFHAWKFGPDGQCVEVPYAKRIPPRARIGSYPVDECNGFIFVWNDPDGGAPDYQIPRLPEWDDPTWSRWSPDRLEIKTHPREIVENVADKAHFAPIHGTHIDVFANEYNGYEAVQII
;
A
#
# COMPACT_ATOMS: atom_id res chain seq x y z
N MET A 1 2.78 6.82 32.78
CA MET A 1 2.82 6.10 31.50
C MET A 1 4.06 6.60 30.79
N THR A 2 5.12 5.80 30.75
CA THR A 2 6.37 6.21 30.10
C THR A 2 6.20 6.04 28.60
N GLU A 3 6.11 7.15 27.86
CA GLU A 3 6.20 7.13 26.40
C GLU A 3 7.53 6.49 25.99
N SER A 4 7.44 5.45 25.17
CA SER A 4 8.60 4.79 24.58
C SER A 4 9.32 5.77 23.66
N THR A 5 10.63 5.95 23.89
CA THR A 5 11.53 6.80 23.09
C THR A 5 12.07 6.10 21.83
N ALA A 6 11.64 4.86 21.56
CA ALA A 6 11.99 4.18 20.32
C ALA A 6 11.34 4.88 19.13
N PRO A 7 12.06 5.10 18.01
CA PRO A 7 11.46 5.69 16.81
C PRO A 7 10.23 4.87 16.41
N HIS A 8 9.13 5.55 16.11
CA HIS A 8 7.91 4.91 15.64
C HIS A 8 8.24 4.07 14.40
N ARG A 9 8.20 2.74 14.55
CA ARG A 9 8.48 1.78 13.50
C ARG A 9 7.15 1.21 13.01
N TYR A 10 6.88 1.33 11.72
CA TYR A 10 5.70 0.70 11.12
C TYR A 10 5.90 -0.83 11.03
N PRO A 11 4.83 -1.64 11.12
CA PRO A 11 4.96 -3.10 11.15
C PRO A 11 5.51 -3.63 9.83
N ARG A 12 6.25 -4.73 9.89
CA ARG A 12 6.62 -5.49 8.69
C ARG A 12 5.39 -6.23 8.17
N GLY A 13 5.10 -6.13 6.87
CA GLY A 13 4.01 -6.86 6.24
C GLY A 13 3.42 -6.19 5.00
N TRP A 14 2.35 -6.79 4.48
CA TRP A 14 1.54 -6.26 3.37
C TRP A 14 0.47 -5.29 3.87
N PHE A 15 0.36 -4.14 3.21
CA PHE A 15 -0.63 -3.11 3.51
C PHE A 15 -1.43 -2.75 2.25
N PRO A 16 -2.78 -2.77 2.29
CA PRO A 16 -3.59 -2.31 1.17
C PRO A 16 -3.45 -0.79 1.05
N VAL A 17 -3.08 -0.31 -0.13
CA VAL A 17 -2.90 1.13 -0.39
C VAL A 17 -3.98 1.72 -1.32
N GLY A 18 -4.79 0.87 -1.94
CA GLY A 18 -5.92 1.28 -2.77
C GLY A 18 -6.63 0.09 -3.40
N LEU A 19 -7.74 0.37 -4.08
CA LEU A 19 -8.41 -0.60 -4.93
C LEU A 19 -7.76 -0.62 -6.32
N SER A 20 -7.71 -1.81 -6.93
CA SER A 20 -7.21 -1.98 -8.31
C SER A 20 -7.93 -1.06 -9.30
N THR A 21 -9.24 -0.88 -9.11
CA THR A 21 -10.12 -0.07 -9.97
C THR A 21 -9.90 1.43 -9.84
N GLU A 22 -9.24 1.89 -8.78
CA GLU A 22 -8.97 3.32 -8.56
C GLU A 22 -7.75 3.83 -9.34
N VAL A 23 -6.97 2.92 -9.93
CA VAL A 23 -5.78 3.26 -10.72
C VAL A 23 -5.84 2.52 -12.06
N PRO A 24 -6.63 3.01 -13.04
CA PRO A 24 -6.62 2.51 -14.41
C PRO A 24 -5.26 2.66 -15.10
N ALA A 25 -5.08 1.98 -16.24
CA ALA A 25 -3.87 2.11 -17.04
C ALA A 25 -3.65 3.56 -17.50
N GLY A 26 -2.43 4.07 -17.36
CA GLY A 26 -2.07 5.46 -17.65
C GLY A 26 -2.39 6.46 -16.55
N GLU A 27 -3.02 6.03 -15.45
CA GLU A 27 -3.38 6.89 -14.33
C GLU A 27 -2.42 6.74 -13.16
N LEU A 28 -2.36 7.79 -12.33
CA LEU A 28 -1.68 7.78 -11.05
C LEU A 28 -2.53 8.41 -9.95
N ARG A 29 -2.26 8.03 -8.71
CA ARG A 29 -2.94 8.53 -7.52
C ARG A 29 -1.96 8.69 -6.37
N SER A 30 -2.08 9.81 -5.65
CA SER A 30 -1.37 10.02 -4.38
C SER A 30 -2.00 9.22 -3.25
N VAL A 31 -1.16 8.60 -2.43
CA VAL A 31 -1.57 7.90 -1.20
C VAL A 31 -0.60 8.20 -0.06
N HIS A 32 -1.11 8.18 1.17
CA HIS A 32 -0.30 8.41 2.37
C HIS A 32 -0.46 7.23 3.32
N TYR A 33 0.59 6.40 3.41
CA TYR A 33 0.62 5.22 4.27
C TYR A 33 2.01 5.08 4.88
N LEU A 34 2.11 4.43 6.05
CA LEU A 34 3.40 4.13 6.70
C LEU A 34 4.27 5.39 6.91
N GLY A 35 3.62 6.53 7.15
CA GLY A 35 4.28 7.83 7.34
C GLY A 35 4.96 8.38 6.08
N ARG A 36 4.59 7.87 4.90
CA ARG A 36 5.20 8.23 3.61
C ARG A 36 4.15 8.67 2.62
N GLN A 37 4.47 9.74 1.90
CA GLN A 37 3.74 10.18 0.72
C GLN A 37 4.22 9.34 -0.48
N MET A 38 3.31 8.60 -1.08
CA MET A 38 3.58 7.68 -2.19
C MET A 38 2.64 7.97 -3.37
N ILE A 39 3.03 7.47 -4.53
CA ILE A 39 2.18 7.40 -5.72
C ILE A 39 1.91 5.94 -6.05
N VAL A 40 0.65 5.62 -6.31
CA VAL A 40 0.24 4.38 -6.98
C VAL A 40 -0.03 4.72 -8.43
N TYR A 41 0.56 4.01 -9.37
CA TYR A 41 0.35 4.26 -10.80
C TYR A 41 0.31 2.96 -11.59
N ARG A 42 -0.29 3.01 -12.77
CA ARG A 42 -0.34 1.86 -13.68
C ARG A 42 0.19 2.26 -15.05
N GLY A 43 1.20 1.53 -15.49
CA GLY A 43 1.79 1.71 -16.83
C GLY A 43 0.86 1.24 -17.95
N GLU A 44 1.36 1.33 -19.18
CA GLU A 44 0.68 0.80 -20.37
C GLU A 44 0.67 -0.73 -20.37
N ASP A 45 1.62 -1.35 -19.68
CA ASP A 45 1.66 -2.80 -19.45
C ASP A 45 0.57 -3.32 -18.49
N GLY A 46 -0.22 -2.42 -17.91
CA GLY A 46 -1.31 -2.76 -17.01
C GLY A 46 -0.86 -3.19 -15.61
N VAL A 47 0.42 -3.08 -15.25
CA VAL A 47 0.93 -3.49 -13.92
C VAL A 47 0.86 -2.33 -12.94
N ALA A 48 0.20 -2.53 -11.80
CA ALA A 48 0.18 -1.57 -10.70
C ALA A 48 1.56 -1.46 -10.05
N ARG A 49 1.97 -0.22 -9.74
CA ARG A 49 3.27 0.11 -9.16
C ARG A 49 3.10 1.13 -8.06
N VAL A 50 4.00 1.09 -7.07
CA VAL A 50 4.05 2.07 -6.00
C VAL A 50 5.46 2.62 -5.86
N SER A 51 5.57 3.93 -5.74
CA SER A 51 6.84 4.63 -5.57
C SER A 51 6.70 5.81 -4.61
N ASP A 52 7.82 6.30 -4.08
CA ASP A 52 7.84 7.55 -3.33
C ASP A 52 7.34 8.70 -4.21
N ALA A 53 6.58 9.61 -3.63
CA ALA A 53 6.00 10.71 -4.39
C ALA A 53 6.98 11.86 -4.63
N TYR A 54 7.93 12.09 -3.73
CA TYR A 54 8.81 13.26 -3.79
C TYR A 54 10.00 13.04 -4.72
N CYS A 55 10.08 13.89 -5.75
CA CYS A 55 11.16 13.87 -6.72
C CYS A 55 12.51 14.26 -6.08
N PRO A 56 13.59 13.46 -6.25
CA PRO A 56 14.90 13.72 -5.64
C PRO A 56 15.62 14.94 -6.23
N HIS A 57 15.08 15.57 -7.28
CA HIS A 57 15.64 16.78 -7.85
C HIS A 57 15.49 17.97 -6.89
N LEU A 58 14.25 18.40 -6.63
CA LEU A 58 13.94 19.56 -5.78
C LEU A 58 12.67 19.35 -4.93
N GLY A 59 12.29 18.09 -4.68
CA GLY A 59 11.22 17.74 -3.73
C GLY A 59 9.79 17.95 -4.23
N ALA A 60 9.57 18.14 -5.53
CA ALA A 60 8.22 18.21 -6.07
C ALA A 60 7.47 16.89 -5.84
N ASP A 61 6.23 16.99 -5.35
CA ASP A 61 5.30 15.85 -5.25
C ASP A 61 4.85 15.46 -6.67
N ILE A 62 5.24 14.28 -7.13
CA ILE A 62 4.87 13.72 -8.44
C ILE A 62 3.37 13.42 -8.48
N GLY A 63 2.75 13.08 -7.35
CA GLY A 63 1.32 12.87 -7.26
C GLY A 63 0.49 14.14 -7.46
N VAL A 64 1.12 15.32 -7.34
CA VAL A 64 0.48 16.62 -7.60
C VAL A 64 0.84 17.11 -9.01
N GLY A 65 0.11 16.59 -10.00
CA GLY A 65 0.21 17.04 -11.40
C GLY A 65 1.25 16.31 -12.25
N GLY A 66 1.96 15.33 -11.70
CA GLY A 66 2.73 14.39 -12.52
C GLY A 66 1.81 13.52 -13.37
N LYS A 67 2.42 12.75 -14.28
CA LYS A 67 1.69 11.88 -15.21
C LYS A 67 2.43 10.58 -15.44
N VAL A 68 1.68 9.54 -15.82
CA VAL A 68 2.26 8.32 -16.37
C VAL A 68 2.64 8.55 -17.83
N GLU A 69 3.77 7.98 -18.25
CA GLU A 69 4.26 8.05 -19.63
C GLU A 69 4.98 6.73 -19.99
N GLY A 70 4.31 5.86 -20.74
CA GLY A 70 4.67 4.44 -20.84
C GLY A 70 4.50 3.77 -19.48
N ASP A 71 5.52 3.04 -19.02
CA ASP A 71 5.54 2.41 -17.69
C ASP A 71 6.27 3.26 -16.63
N CYS A 72 6.47 4.54 -16.92
CA CYS A 72 7.23 5.46 -16.08
C CYS A 72 6.33 6.58 -15.54
N VAL A 73 6.82 7.30 -14.54
CA VAL A 73 6.21 8.55 -14.07
C VAL A 73 7.06 9.75 -14.43
N ARG A 74 6.40 10.85 -14.79
CA ARG A 74 7.02 12.13 -15.12
C ARG A 74 6.70 13.17 -14.07
N CYS A 75 7.75 13.68 -13.44
CA CYS A 75 7.65 14.76 -12.47
C CYS A 75 7.10 16.03 -13.13
N PRO A 76 6.12 16.73 -12.52
CA PRO A 76 5.49 17.91 -13.12
C PRO A 76 6.42 19.13 -13.16
N PHE A 77 7.43 19.18 -12.30
CA PHE A 77 8.20 20.40 -12.10
C PHE A 77 9.27 20.60 -13.19
N HIS A 78 10.11 19.59 -13.40
CA HIS A 78 11.22 19.65 -14.35
C HIS A 78 11.24 18.46 -15.32
N ALA A 79 10.13 17.71 -15.40
CA ALA A 79 9.97 16.59 -16.32
C ALA A 79 11.03 15.48 -16.18
N TRP A 80 11.57 15.22 -14.98
CA TRP A 80 12.41 14.04 -14.74
C TRP A 80 11.56 12.76 -14.81
N LYS A 81 12.07 11.71 -15.47
CA LYS A 81 11.39 10.41 -15.65
C LYS A 81 11.94 9.38 -14.72
N PHE A 82 11.04 8.70 -14.03
CA PHE A 82 11.40 7.58 -13.18
C PHE A 82 10.72 6.34 -13.70
N GLY A 83 11.51 5.29 -13.92
CA GLY A 83 11.04 4.00 -14.39
C GLY A 83 10.39 3.16 -13.28
N PRO A 84 9.94 1.95 -13.61
CA PRO A 84 9.29 1.01 -12.69
C PRO A 84 10.07 0.72 -11.40
N ASP A 85 11.40 0.64 -11.47
CA ASP A 85 12.27 0.38 -10.33
C ASP A 85 12.63 1.66 -9.55
N GLY A 86 12.06 2.80 -9.96
CA GLY A 86 12.34 4.13 -9.42
C GLY A 86 13.56 4.81 -10.02
N GLN A 87 14.36 4.14 -10.86
CA GLN A 87 15.54 4.74 -11.48
C GLN A 87 15.15 5.91 -12.38
N CYS A 88 15.89 7.01 -12.31
CA CYS A 88 15.72 8.08 -13.28
C CYS A 88 16.22 7.62 -14.65
N VAL A 89 15.33 7.61 -15.65
CA VAL A 89 15.59 7.13 -17.01
C VAL A 89 15.71 8.26 -18.03
N GLU A 90 15.25 9.47 -17.69
CA GLU A 90 15.35 10.63 -18.58
C GLU A 90 15.34 11.94 -17.79
N VAL A 91 16.26 12.83 -18.16
CA VAL A 91 16.27 14.25 -17.79
C VAL A 91 16.27 15.04 -19.10
N PRO A 92 15.14 15.65 -19.51
CA PRO A 92 14.95 16.12 -20.90
C PRO A 92 16.00 17.11 -21.41
N TYR A 93 16.61 17.86 -20.51
CA TYR A 93 17.57 18.92 -20.81
C TYR A 93 19.02 18.53 -20.47
N ALA A 94 19.31 17.26 -20.15
CA ALA A 94 20.65 16.81 -19.80
C ALA A 94 21.07 15.56 -20.59
N LYS A 95 22.33 15.54 -21.02
CA LYS A 95 22.93 14.36 -21.71
C LYS A 95 23.33 13.24 -20.75
N ARG A 96 23.46 13.54 -19.46
CA ARG A 96 23.88 12.58 -18.42
C ARG A 96 22.92 12.67 -17.25
N ILE A 97 22.44 11.52 -16.81
CA ILE A 97 21.58 11.38 -15.63
C ILE A 97 22.48 11.12 -14.42
N PRO A 98 22.29 11.79 -13.27
CA PRO A 98 23.04 11.48 -12.06
C PRO A 98 22.83 10.00 -11.67
N PRO A 99 23.90 9.22 -11.41
CA PRO A 99 23.77 7.78 -11.13
C PRO A 99 22.88 7.43 -9.92
N ARG A 100 22.73 8.37 -8.99
CA ARG A 100 21.91 8.22 -7.77
C ARG A 100 20.50 8.83 -7.90
N ALA A 101 20.12 9.34 -9.07
CA ALA A 101 18.79 9.88 -9.29
C ALA A 101 17.77 8.73 -9.30
N ARG A 102 17.09 8.53 -8.17
CA ARG A 102 16.12 7.45 -7.97
C ARG A 102 15.06 7.89 -6.96
N ILE A 103 13.81 7.53 -7.21
CA ILE A 103 12.73 7.53 -6.19
C ILE A 103 12.65 6.14 -5.57
N GLY A 104 12.18 6.03 -4.32
CA GLY A 104 11.90 4.72 -3.76
C GLY A 104 10.83 3.99 -4.57
N SER A 105 10.98 2.68 -4.70
CA SER A 105 10.00 1.77 -5.28
C SER A 105 9.73 0.66 -4.28
N TYR A 106 8.52 0.13 -4.29
CA TYR A 106 8.06 -0.83 -3.30
C TYR A 106 7.69 -2.16 -3.97
N PRO A 107 7.90 -3.32 -3.31
CA PRO A 107 7.27 -4.55 -3.74
C PRO A 107 5.75 -4.39 -3.68
N VAL A 108 5.09 -4.71 -4.79
CA VAL A 108 3.64 -4.60 -4.96
C VAL A 108 3.07 -5.97 -5.22
N ASP A 109 1.93 -6.24 -4.59
CA ASP A 109 1.10 -7.39 -4.93
C ASP A 109 -0.32 -6.88 -5.22
N GLU A 110 -0.86 -7.25 -6.38
CA GLU A 110 -2.21 -6.88 -6.79
C GLU A 110 -3.08 -8.14 -6.80
N CYS A 111 -4.05 -8.19 -5.89
CA CYS A 111 -4.91 -9.35 -5.72
C CYS A 111 -6.20 -9.01 -4.99
N ASN A 112 -7.22 -9.85 -5.17
CA ASN A 112 -8.49 -9.72 -4.46
C ASN A 112 -9.13 -8.32 -4.61
N GLY A 113 -8.85 -7.62 -5.72
CA GLY A 113 -9.35 -6.26 -5.99
C GLY A 113 -8.58 -5.11 -5.32
N PHE A 114 -7.49 -5.39 -4.61
CA PHE A 114 -6.67 -4.41 -3.92
C PHE A 114 -5.23 -4.39 -4.45
N ILE A 115 -4.60 -3.23 -4.31
CA ILE A 115 -3.16 -3.03 -4.52
C ILE A 115 -2.51 -2.97 -3.15
N PHE A 116 -1.56 -3.87 -2.91
CA PHE A 116 -0.81 -3.96 -1.66
C PHE A 116 0.64 -3.55 -1.82
N VAL A 117 1.20 -2.99 -0.75
CA VAL A 117 2.62 -2.64 -0.62
C VAL A 117 3.24 -3.44 0.50
N TRP A 118 4.42 -3.99 0.25
CA TRP A 118 5.25 -4.59 1.30
C TRP A 118 6.03 -3.51 2.04
N ASN A 119 5.94 -3.54 3.36
CA ASN A 119 6.82 -2.77 4.24
C ASN A 119 7.71 -3.73 5.02
N ASP A 120 9.01 -3.46 5.01
CA ASP A 120 9.94 -4.00 5.98
C ASP A 120 10.89 -2.89 6.41
N PRO A 121 10.89 -2.48 7.68
CA PRO A 121 11.79 -1.41 8.12
C PRO A 121 13.27 -1.81 8.09
N ASP A 122 13.60 -3.09 7.99
CA ASP A 122 14.97 -3.58 7.76
C ASP A 122 15.28 -3.75 6.25
N GLY A 123 14.32 -3.44 5.36
CA GLY A 123 14.50 -3.49 3.91
C GLY A 123 14.43 -4.90 3.29
N GLY A 124 13.92 -5.89 4.03
CA GLY A 124 13.70 -7.25 3.53
C GLY A 124 12.65 -7.34 2.43
N ALA A 125 12.79 -8.34 1.57
CA ALA A 125 11.77 -8.70 0.58
C ALA A 125 10.57 -9.38 1.26
N PRO A 126 9.39 -9.43 0.61
CA PRO A 126 8.25 -10.19 1.12
C PRO A 126 8.62 -11.64 1.44
N ASP A 127 8.30 -12.09 2.66
CA ASP A 127 8.54 -13.46 3.13
C ASP A 127 7.25 -14.31 3.19
N TYR A 128 6.10 -13.72 2.84
CA TYR A 128 4.83 -14.42 2.66
C TYR A 128 3.96 -13.77 1.57
N GLN A 129 2.98 -14.52 1.08
CA GLN A 129 2.02 -14.05 0.08
C GLN A 129 0.68 -13.75 0.73
N ILE A 130 -0.08 -12.82 0.12
CA ILE A 130 -1.46 -12.57 0.50
C ILE A 130 -2.32 -13.73 -0.01
N PRO A 131 -3.13 -14.39 0.83
CA PRO A 131 -4.06 -15.42 0.40
C PRO A 131 -4.96 -14.92 -0.74
N ARG A 132 -5.03 -15.67 -1.83
CA ARG A 132 -5.94 -15.38 -2.94
C ARG A 132 -7.33 -15.89 -2.60
N LEU A 133 -8.35 -15.08 -2.88
CA LEU A 133 -9.75 -15.44 -2.72
C LEU A 133 -10.29 -15.91 -4.08
N PRO A 134 -10.52 -17.22 -4.30
CA PRO A 134 -11.07 -17.71 -5.57
C PRO A 134 -12.40 -17.04 -5.93
N GLU A 135 -13.19 -16.68 -4.93
CA GLU A 135 -14.48 -15.99 -5.06
C GLU A 135 -14.34 -14.61 -5.72
N TRP A 136 -13.16 -14.00 -5.65
CA TRP A 136 -12.92 -12.72 -6.32
C TRP A 136 -12.97 -12.84 -7.85
N ASP A 137 -12.53 -13.97 -8.41
CA ASP A 137 -12.53 -14.19 -9.85
C ASP A 137 -13.82 -14.84 -10.34
N ASP A 138 -14.69 -15.26 -9.41
CA ASP A 138 -15.99 -15.85 -9.70
C ASP A 138 -17.05 -14.75 -9.96
N PRO A 139 -17.64 -14.68 -11.17
CA PRO A 139 -18.66 -13.67 -11.51
C PRO A 139 -19.97 -13.85 -10.74
N THR A 140 -20.18 -14.97 -10.04
CA THR A 140 -21.36 -15.20 -9.19
C THR A 140 -21.30 -14.42 -7.88
N TRP A 141 -20.12 -13.91 -7.50
CA TRP A 141 -19.93 -13.08 -6.33
C TRP A 141 -19.98 -11.58 -6.65
N SER A 142 -20.45 -10.79 -5.68
CA SER A 142 -20.43 -9.33 -5.78
C SER A 142 -19.02 -8.77 -5.69
N ARG A 143 -18.76 -7.67 -6.40
CA ARG A 143 -17.51 -6.90 -6.25
C ARG A 143 -17.51 -6.11 -4.94
N TRP A 144 -16.30 -5.77 -4.47
CA TRP A 144 -16.13 -4.97 -3.27
C TRP A 144 -16.75 -3.58 -3.42
N SER A 145 -17.38 -3.12 -2.34
CA SER A 145 -17.80 -1.74 -2.14
C SER A 145 -17.35 -1.31 -0.74
N PRO A 146 -16.04 -1.10 -0.52
CA PRO A 146 -15.51 -0.87 0.81
C PRO A 146 -15.71 0.58 1.26
N ASP A 147 -16.03 0.74 2.54
CA ASP A 147 -15.97 2.03 3.23
C ASP A 147 -14.56 2.33 3.73
N ARG A 148 -14.22 3.62 3.83
CA ARG A 148 -12.95 4.09 4.38
C ARG A 148 -13.21 4.99 5.58
N LEU A 149 -12.55 4.68 6.69
CA LEU A 149 -12.61 5.46 7.91
C LEU A 149 -11.20 5.79 8.39
N GLU A 150 -10.95 7.08 8.65
CA GLU A 150 -9.72 7.52 9.30
C GLU A 150 -9.92 7.56 10.81
N ILE A 151 -9.12 6.78 11.54
CA ILE A 151 -9.13 6.72 13.00
C ILE A 151 -7.77 7.19 13.52
N LYS A 152 -7.76 8.23 14.35
CA LYS A 152 -6.55 8.81 14.94
C LYS A 152 -6.08 8.01 16.15
N THR A 153 -5.71 6.75 15.93
CA THR A 153 -5.21 5.84 16.97
C THR A 153 -4.11 4.93 16.41
N HIS A 154 -3.42 4.21 17.29
CA HIS A 154 -2.46 3.19 16.87
C HIS A 154 -3.20 1.99 16.25
N PRO A 155 -2.76 1.43 15.10
CA PRO A 155 -3.49 0.36 14.40
C PRO A 155 -3.65 -0.92 15.24
N ARG A 156 -2.76 -1.15 16.22
CA ARG A 156 -2.89 -2.26 17.19
C ARG A 156 -4.23 -2.25 17.93
N GLU A 157 -4.77 -1.07 18.25
CA GLU A 157 -6.05 -0.98 18.98
C GLU A 157 -7.21 -1.63 18.19
N ILE A 158 -7.13 -1.64 16.85
CA ILE A 158 -8.10 -2.36 16.02
C ILE A 158 -7.82 -3.87 16.06
N VAL A 159 -6.57 -4.29 15.98
CA VAL A 159 -6.16 -5.71 15.98
C VAL A 159 -6.56 -6.42 17.27
N GLU A 160 -6.58 -5.74 18.42
CA GLU A 160 -6.97 -6.32 19.71
C GLU A 160 -8.40 -6.88 19.71
N ASN A 161 -9.29 -6.40 18.84
CA ASN A 161 -10.66 -6.91 18.69
C ASN A 161 -10.72 -8.40 18.30
N VAL A 162 -9.66 -8.95 17.68
CA VAL A 162 -9.59 -10.38 17.33
C VAL A 162 -9.73 -11.28 18.57
N ALA A 163 -9.23 -10.86 19.73
CA ALA A 163 -9.27 -11.66 20.95
C ALA A 163 -10.48 -11.36 21.86
N ASP A 164 -11.22 -10.27 21.60
CA ASP A 164 -12.27 -9.79 22.49
C ASP A 164 -13.64 -10.36 22.13
N LYS A 165 -14.00 -11.53 22.66
CA LYS A 165 -15.37 -12.06 22.52
C LYS A 165 -16.42 -11.14 23.17
N ALA A 166 -16.08 -10.45 24.24
CA ALA A 166 -17.06 -9.78 25.09
C ALA A 166 -17.70 -8.56 24.41
N HIS A 167 -16.98 -7.87 23.52
CA HIS A 167 -17.49 -6.68 22.84
C HIS A 167 -18.59 -6.97 21.80
N PHE A 168 -18.75 -8.22 21.33
CA PHE A 168 -19.78 -8.60 20.36
C PHE A 168 -21.21 -8.25 20.80
N ALA A 169 -21.56 -8.49 22.07
CA ALA A 169 -22.90 -8.20 22.56
C ALA A 169 -23.19 -6.69 22.69
N PRO A 170 -22.40 -5.88 23.42
CA PRO A 170 -22.70 -4.46 23.61
C PRO A 170 -22.43 -3.58 22.39
N ILE A 171 -21.44 -3.91 21.53
CA ILE A 171 -21.06 -3.08 20.38
C ILE A 171 -21.76 -3.51 19.11
N HIS A 172 -21.88 -4.82 18.87
CA HIS A 172 -22.44 -5.38 17.63
C HIS A 172 -23.84 -5.97 17.81
N GLY A 173 -24.39 -5.98 19.03
CA GLY A 173 -25.71 -6.57 19.29
C GLY A 173 -25.78 -8.07 19.00
N THR A 174 -24.64 -8.78 19.02
CA THR A 174 -24.51 -10.14 18.52
C THR A 174 -24.18 -11.13 19.64
N HIS A 175 -24.85 -12.30 19.65
CA HIS A 175 -24.53 -13.42 20.52
C HIS A 175 -23.60 -14.41 19.82
N ILE A 176 -22.57 -14.90 20.52
CA ILE A 176 -21.52 -15.77 19.95
C ILE A 176 -21.46 -17.08 20.72
N ASP A 177 -21.87 -18.17 20.06
CA ASP A 177 -21.90 -19.53 20.62
C ASP A 177 -20.50 -20.16 20.68
N VAL A 178 -19.74 -20.06 19.58
CA VAL A 178 -18.38 -20.59 19.45
C VAL A 178 -17.41 -19.43 19.32
N PHE A 179 -16.29 -19.48 20.03
CA PHE A 179 -15.23 -18.48 19.88
C PHE A 179 -13.88 -19.12 20.10
N ALA A 180 -13.03 -19.11 19.07
CA ALA A 180 -11.66 -19.58 19.15
C ALA A 180 -10.75 -18.70 18.28
N ASN A 181 -9.48 -18.61 18.66
CA ASN A 181 -8.45 -17.94 17.86
C ASN A 181 -7.26 -18.88 17.68
N GLU A 182 -6.79 -19.00 16.44
CA GLU A 182 -5.58 -19.72 16.09
C GLU A 182 -4.56 -18.74 15.50
N TYR A 183 -3.33 -18.80 16.00
CA TYR A 183 -2.22 -17.95 15.54
C TYR A 183 -1.07 -18.84 15.07
N ASN A 184 -0.71 -18.74 13.80
CA ASN A 184 0.36 -19.52 13.19
C ASN A 184 1.24 -18.61 12.32
N GLY A 185 2.39 -18.19 12.85
CA GLY A 185 3.28 -17.27 12.16
C GLY A 185 2.61 -15.90 11.92
N TYR A 186 2.43 -15.54 10.65
CA TYR A 186 1.75 -14.30 10.22
C TYR A 186 0.23 -14.47 10.05
N GLU A 187 -0.30 -15.69 10.20
CA GLU A 187 -1.72 -16.00 10.03
C GLU A 187 -2.44 -15.97 11.38
N ALA A 188 -3.58 -15.29 11.40
CA ALA A 188 -4.51 -15.25 12.52
C ALA A 188 -5.91 -15.63 12.02
N VAL A 189 -6.49 -16.68 12.57
CA VAL A 189 -7.82 -17.18 12.22
C VAL A 189 -8.73 -17.04 13.43
N GLN A 190 -9.82 -16.30 13.28
CA GLN A 190 -10.87 -16.19 14.26
C GLN A 190 -12.04 -17.11 13.86
N ILE A 191 -12.45 -17.98 14.77
CA ILE A 191 -13.56 -18.93 14.61
C ILE A 191 -14.70 -18.42 15.48
N ILE A 192 -15.76 -17.90 14.86
CA ILE A 192 -16.97 -17.36 15.52
C ILE A 192 -18.25 -17.99 14.99
#